data_AF-A0A7C5IXX7-F1
#
_entry.id   AF-A0A7C5IXX7-F1
#
_cell.length_a   1.000
_cell.length_b   1.000
_cell.length_c   1.000
_cell.angle_alpha   90.00
_cell.angle_beta   90.00
_cell.angle_gamma   90.00
#
_symmetry.space_group_name_H-M   'P 1'
#
loop_
_entity.id
_entity.type
_entity.pdbx_description
1 polymer ?
#
loop_
_entity_poly.entity_id
_entity_poly.type
_entity_poly.pdbx_seq_one_letter_code
_entity_poly.pdbx_strand_id
1 'polypeptide(L)'
;MEILKSPLENVGSELYIDGVSAVELAETFGTPLYVLSENKIRENYRKLYEAFSKRCNKFRILYSAKANTNISVLKILHSEGAYVDTVSAGEVYLALTAGFKPKEILYTG
;
A
#
# COMPACT_ATOMS: atom_id res chain seq x y z
N MET A 1 -19.13 5.56 -13.08
CA MET A 1 -18.01 6.14 -12.31
C MET A 1 -18.33 5.87 -10.84
N GLU A 2 -18.06 4.64 -10.38
CA GLU A 2 -18.29 4.28 -8.99
C GLU A 2 -17.29 5.05 -8.13
N ILE A 3 -17.81 5.88 -7.24
CA ILE A 3 -17.04 6.46 -6.15
C ILE A 3 -16.65 5.26 -5.29
N LEU A 4 -15.35 4.96 -5.27
CA LEU A 4 -14.71 3.87 -4.54
C LEU A 4 -15.47 3.58 -3.24
N LYS A 5 -15.95 2.35 -3.04
CA LYS A 5 -16.51 1.95 -1.73
C LYS A 5 -15.42 2.22 -0.70
N SER A 6 -15.71 3.14 0.21
CA SER A 6 -14.76 3.56 1.23
C SER A 6 -14.40 2.33 2.08
N PRO A 7 -13.11 2.08 2.37
CA PRO A 7 -12.75 1.06 3.37
C PRO A 7 -13.21 1.47 4.79
N LEU A 8 -13.73 2.68 4.94
CA LEU A 8 -14.24 3.25 6.17
C LEU A 8 -15.76 3.30 6.11
N GLU A 9 -16.42 2.68 7.09
CA GLU A 9 -17.87 2.63 7.23
C GLU A 9 -18.28 3.12 8.62
N ASN A 10 -19.44 3.78 8.71
CA ASN A 10 -20.06 4.08 10.01
C ASN A 10 -21.22 3.10 10.22
N VAL A 11 -21.14 2.29 11.27
CA VAL A 11 -22.18 1.34 11.66
C VAL A 11 -22.62 1.71 13.08
N GLY A 12 -23.83 2.25 13.21
CA GLY A 12 -24.37 2.59 14.54
C GLY A 12 -23.56 3.63 15.32
N SER A 13 -22.97 4.62 14.64
CA SER A 13 -22.04 5.63 15.22
C SER A 13 -20.63 5.12 15.53
N GLU A 14 -20.30 3.89 15.14
CA GLU A 14 -18.97 3.32 15.29
C GLU A 14 -18.24 3.24 13.94
N LEU A 15 -16.92 3.52 13.94
CA LEU A 15 -16.08 3.44 12.76
C LEU A 15 -15.62 2.00 12.53
N TYR A 16 -15.82 1.50 11.32
CA TYR A 16 -15.29 0.22 10.83
C TYR A 16 -14.25 0.47 9.75
N ILE A 17 -13.15 -0.28 9.78
CA ILE A 17 -12.05 -0.24 8.81
C ILE A 17 -11.93 -1.64 8.18
N ASP A 18 -12.20 -1.75 6.88
CA ASP A 18 -12.28 -3.04 6.16
C ASP A 18 -13.19 -4.07 6.87
N GLY A 19 -14.29 -3.60 7.45
CA GLY A 19 -15.27 -4.45 8.14
C GLY A 19 -14.88 -4.83 9.58
N VAL A 20 -13.80 -4.29 10.14
CA VAL A 20 -13.39 -4.50 11.54
C VAL A 20 -13.64 -3.23 12.35
N SER A 21 -14.22 -3.36 13.55
CA SER A 21 -14.46 -2.23 14.45
C SER A 21 -13.15 -1.54 14.85
N ALA A 22 -13.12 -0.21 14.76
CA ALA A 22 -11.99 0.58 15.27
C ALA A 22 -11.89 0.55 16.79
N VAL A 23 -13.00 0.37 17.52
CA VAL A 23 -13.00 0.23 18.98
C VAL A 23 -12.39 -1.11 19.37
N GLU A 24 -12.81 -2.21 18.73
CA GLU A 24 -12.23 -3.55 18.95
C GLU A 24 -10.72 -3.57 18.69
N LEU A 25 -10.28 -2.90 17.61
CA LEU A 25 -8.86 -2.74 17.31
C LEU A 25 -8.13 -1.96 18.41
N ALA A 26 -8.70 -0.86 18.90
CA ALA A 26 -8.10 -0.04 19.96
C ALA A 26 -8.04 -0.77 21.30
N GLU A 27 -9.05 -1.56 21.64
CA GLU A 27 -9.10 -2.39 22.85
C GLU A 27 -8.10 -3.55 22.78
N THR A 28 -7.99 -4.20 21.62
CA THR A 28 -7.13 -5.37 21.42
C THR A 28 -5.65 -4.99 21.33
N PHE A 29 -5.31 -3.94 20.58
CA PHE A 29 -3.92 -3.57 20.27
C PHE A 29 -3.43 -2.34 21.04
N GLY A 30 -4.29 -1.66 21.81
CA GLY A 30 -3.96 -0.46 22.56
C GLY A 30 -3.93 0.82 21.71
N THR A 31 -3.68 1.96 22.34
CA THR A 31 -3.56 3.26 21.66
C THR A 31 -2.30 4.03 22.11
N PRO A 32 -1.68 4.84 21.22
CA PRO A 32 -2.08 5.14 19.83
C PRO A 32 -1.79 3.99 18.85
N LEU A 33 -2.68 3.80 17.86
CA LEU A 33 -2.62 2.71 16.88
C LEU A 33 -2.76 3.22 15.44
N TYR A 34 -1.85 2.79 14.57
CA TYR A 34 -2.01 2.93 13.12
C TYR A 34 -2.68 1.68 12.54
N VAL A 35 -3.78 1.87 11.81
CA VAL A 35 -4.47 0.82 11.07
C VAL A 35 -4.39 1.13 9.58
N LEU A 36 -3.95 0.16 8.78
CA LEU A 36 -3.83 0.29 7.33
C LEU A 36 -4.78 -0.68 6.64
N SER A 37 -5.56 -0.17 5.68
CA SER A 37 -6.42 -0.98 4.82
C SER A 37 -5.60 -1.57 3.67
N GLU A 38 -5.45 -2.89 3.62
CA GLU A 38 -4.83 -3.58 2.49
C GLU A 38 -5.66 -3.38 1.21
N ASN A 39 -6.98 -3.46 1.32
CA ASN A 39 -7.90 -3.24 0.19
C ASN A 39 -7.65 -1.87 -0.43
N LYS A 40 -7.45 -0.84 0.40
CA LYS A 40 -7.20 0.51 -0.09
C LYS A 40 -5.86 0.64 -0.80
N ILE A 41 -4.81 -0.02 -0.30
CA ILE A 41 -3.49 -0.03 -0.96
C ILE A 41 -3.61 -0.65 -2.35
N ARG A 42 -4.25 -1.83 -2.45
CA ARG A 42 -4.46 -2.54 -3.73
C ARG A 42 -5.32 -1.74 -4.70
N GLU A 43 -6.43 -1.19 -4.23
CA GLU A 43 -7.33 -0.36 -5.04
C GLU A 43 -6.60 0.85 -5.63
N ASN A 44 -5.84 1.58 -4.81
CA ASN A 44 -5.08 2.75 -5.26
C ASN A 44 -4.05 2.38 -6.33
N TYR A 45 -3.32 1.28 -6.14
CA TYR A 45 -2.37 0.79 -7.14
C TYR A 45 -3.08 0.42 -8.45
N ARG A 46 -4.13 -0.40 -8.39
CA ARG A 46 -4.86 -0.87 -9.58
C ARG A 46 -5.48 0.28 -10.35
N LYS A 47 -6.05 1.26 -9.66
CA LYS A 47 -6.60 2.48 -10.29
C LYS A 47 -5.54 3.23 -11.08
N LEU A 48 -4.34 3.38 -10.52
CA LEU A 48 -3.22 4.01 -11.22
C LEU A 48 -2.77 3.17 -12.41
N TYR A 49 -2.60 1.86 -12.22
CA TYR A 49 -2.21 0.93 -13.27
C TYR A 49 -3.20 0.95 -14.45
N GLU A 50 -4.50 0.85 -14.17
CA GLU A 50 -5.56 0.87 -15.18
C GLU A 50 -5.57 2.15 -16.00
N ALA A 51 -5.35 3.31 -15.36
CA ALA A 51 -5.32 4.60 -16.04
C ALA A 51 -4.22 4.69 -17.12
N PHE A 52 -3.06 4.08 -16.88
CA PHE A 52 -1.95 4.05 -17.83
C PHE A 52 -2.02 2.88 -18.81
N SER A 53 -2.55 1.73 -18.39
CA SER A 53 -2.66 0.52 -19.23
C SER A 53 -3.43 0.73 -20.53
N LYS A 54 -4.38 1.68 -20.55
CA LYS A 54 -5.19 2.01 -21.72
C LYS A 54 -4.46 2.87 -22.76
N ARG A 55 -3.31 3.48 -22.41
CA ARG A 55 -2.61 4.47 -23.25
C ARG A 55 -1.13 4.15 -23.46
N CYS A 56 -0.53 3.35 -22.58
CA CYS A 56 0.89 3.04 -22.61
C CYS A 56 1.08 1.52 -22.63
N ASN A 57 1.63 1.00 -23.73
CA ASN A 57 1.83 -0.44 -23.92
C ASN A 57 2.97 -0.99 -23.03
N LYS A 58 3.82 -0.11 -22.48
CA LYS A 58 4.94 -0.49 -21.62
C LYS A 58 5.24 0.62 -20.62
N PHE A 59 4.92 0.38 -19.36
CA PHE A 59 5.26 1.26 -18.24
C PHE A 59 5.48 0.41 -16.99
N ARG A 60 6.03 1.05 -15.95
CA ARG A 60 6.20 0.47 -14.61
C ARG A 60 5.77 1.51 -13.60
N ILE A 61 5.14 1.08 -12.53
CA ILE A 61 4.84 1.93 -11.37
C ILE A 61 5.92 1.67 -10.33
N LEU A 62 6.63 2.72 -9.93
CA LEU A 62 7.61 2.65 -8.86
C LEU A 62 7.02 3.35 -7.63
N TYR A 63 6.73 2.58 -6.58
CA TYR A 63 6.27 3.14 -5.31
C TYR A 63 7.43 3.81 -4.58
N SER A 64 7.25 5.04 -4.11
CA SER A 64 8.29 5.75 -3.34
C SER A 64 8.32 5.22 -1.90
N ALA A 65 9.37 4.46 -1.57
CA ALA A 65 9.51 3.76 -0.29
C ALA A 65 9.41 4.71 0.91
N LYS A 66 9.95 5.93 0.79
CA LYS A 66 9.90 6.98 1.82
C LYS A 66 8.50 7.35 2.31
N ALA A 67 7.45 7.05 1.54
CA ALA A 67 6.08 7.31 1.95
C ALA A 67 5.65 6.36 3.09
N ASN A 68 6.02 5.07 3.01
CA ASN A 68 5.82 4.07 4.05
C ASN A 68 6.64 2.81 3.74
N THR A 69 7.68 2.54 4.53
CA THR A 69 8.57 1.38 4.35
C THR A 69 8.17 0.15 5.15
N ASN A 70 6.96 0.13 5.74
CA ASN A 70 6.46 -1.04 6.43
C ASN A 70 6.49 -2.27 5.50
N ILE A 71 7.10 -3.36 5.97
CA ILE A 71 7.33 -4.56 5.14
C ILE A 71 6.02 -5.13 4.59
N SER A 72 4.92 -5.07 5.34
CA SER A 72 3.61 -5.55 4.86
C SER A 72 3.10 -4.69 3.71
N VAL A 73 3.23 -3.36 3.78
CA VAL A 73 2.87 -2.45 2.68
C VAL A 73 3.69 -2.75 1.42
N LEU A 74 5.01 -2.91 1.59
CA LEU A 74 5.91 -3.25 0.48
C LEU A 74 5.56 -4.60 -0.14
N LYS A 75 5.24 -5.63 0.66
CA LYS A 75 4.81 -6.95 0.18
C LYS A 75 3.49 -6.89 -0.59
N ILE A 76 2.50 -6.12 -0.11
CA ILE A 76 1.22 -5.93 -0.80
C ILE A 76 1.47 -5.30 -2.17
N LEU A 77 2.24 -4.21 -2.24
CA LEU A 77 2.57 -3.53 -3.50
C LEU A 77 3.37 -4.43 -4.44
N HIS A 78 4.35 -5.17 -3.93
CA HIS A 78 5.09 -6.16 -4.72
C HIS A 78 4.14 -7.22 -5.31
N SER A 79 3.17 -7.72 -4.54
CA SER A 79 2.18 -8.70 -5.01
C SER A 79 1.25 -8.15 -6.10
N GLU A 80 1.04 -6.83 -6.15
CA GLU A 80 0.31 -6.16 -7.24
C GLU A 80 1.20 -5.89 -8.47
N GLY A 81 2.50 -6.21 -8.41
CA GLY A 81 3.46 -6.04 -9.49
C GLY A 81 4.15 -4.68 -9.51
N ALA A 82 4.09 -3.93 -8.41
CA ALA A 82 4.83 -2.68 -8.28
C ALA A 82 6.35 -2.91 -8.34
N TYR A 83 7.06 -1.90 -8.80
CA TYR A 83 8.49 -1.71 -8.56
C TYR A 83 8.62 -0.71 -7.40
N VAL A 84 9.82 -0.47 -6.91
CA VAL A 84 10.03 0.45 -5.78
C VAL A 84 11.16 1.44 -6.05
N ASP A 85 10.93 2.69 -5.70
CA ASP A 85 11.89 3.78 -5.70
C ASP A 85 12.38 4.01 -4.27
N THR A 86 13.69 4.01 -4.09
CA THR A 86 14.39 4.03 -2.80
C THR A 86 15.47 5.12 -2.79
N VAL A 87 15.65 5.76 -1.63
CA VAL A 87 16.61 6.86 -1.41
C VAL A 87 17.73 6.50 -0.44
N SER A 88 17.59 5.43 0.35
CA SER A 88 18.67 4.95 1.24
C SER A 88 18.95 3.46 1.12
N ALA A 89 20.16 3.05 1.52
CA ALA A 89 20.52 1.64 1.64
C ALA A 89 19.58 0.85 2.56
N GLY A 90 19.02 1.50 3.59
CA GLY A 90 18.02 0.89 4.48
C GLY A 90 16.70 0.59 3.76
N GLU A 91 16.26 1.47 2.86
CA GLU A 91 15.07 1.22 2.05
C GLU A 91 15.29 0.12 1.01
N VAL A 92 16.48 0.07 0.40
CA VAL A 92 16.89 -1.04 -0.48
C VAL A 92 16.84 -2.37 0.29
N TYR A 93 17.36 -2.40 1.52
CA TYR A 93 17.32 -3.59 2.37
C TYR A 93 15.88 -4.04 2.67
N LEU A 94 14.99 -3.11 3.01
CA LEU A 94 13.58 -3.41 3.28
C LEU A 94 12.85 -3.89 2.01
N ALA A 95 13.14 -3.30 0.85
CA ALA A 95 12.60 -3.74 -0.45
C ALA A 95 13.02 -5.18 -0.77
N LEU A 96 14.31 -5.51 -0.63
CA LEU A 96 14.81 -6.88 -0.82
C LEU A 96 14.13 -7.85 0.16
N THR A 97 13.95 -7.45 1.42
CA THR A 97 13.26 -8.23 2.45
C THR A 97 11.78 -8.46 2.13
N ALA A 98 11.13 -7.49 1.47
CA ALA A 98 9.75 -7.61 1.00
C ALA A 98 9.61 -8.48 -0.27
N GLY A 99 10.72 -8.92 -0.86
CA GLY A 99 10.74 -9.86 -1.99
C GLY A 99 10.99 -9.24 -3.36
N PHE A 100 11.20 -7.92 -3.43
CA PHE A 100 11.61 -7.26 -4.67
C PHE A 100 12.97 -7.77 -5.12
N LYS A 101 13.15 -7.99 -6.42
CA LYS A 101 14.45 -8.33 -7.03
C LYS A 101 15.26 -7.05 -7.23
N PRO A 102 16.60 -7.11 -7.30
CA PRO A 102 17.42 -5.93 -7.57
C PRO A 102 17.00 -5.12 -8.81
N LYS A 103 16.55 -5.82 -9.87
CA LYS A 103 16.05 -5.19 -11.11
C LYS A 103 14.71 -4.44 -10.96
N GLU A 104 14.03 -4.65 -9.83
CA GLU A 104 12.74 -4.04 -9.48
C GLU A 104 12.90 -2.83 -8.54
N ILE A 105 14.13 -2.51 -8.16
CA ILE A 105 14.48 -1.43 -7.21
C ILE A 105 15.21 -0.34 -7.98
N LEU A 106 14.70 0.89 -7.93
CA LEU A 106 15.40 2.09 -8.36
C LEU A 106 16.03 2.77 -7.14
N TYR A 107 17.28 3.19 -7.25
CA TYR A 107 17.98 3.97 -6.23
C TYR A 107 18.20 5.39 -6.73
N THR A 108 17.53 6.38 -6.13
CA THR A 108 17.50 7.78 -6.60
C THR A 108 18.46 8.71 -5.87
N GLY A 109 18.87 8.37 -4.63
CA GLY A 109 19.82 9.16 -3.83
C GLY A 109 19.16 10.23 -2.96
#